data_AF-G4QCR1-F1
#
_entry.id   AF-G4QCR1-F1
#
_cell.length_a   1.000
_cell.length_b   1.000
_cell.length_c   1.000
_cell.angle_alpha   90.00
_cell.angle_beta   90.00
_cell.angle_gamma   90.00
#
_symmetry.space_group_name_H-M   'P 1'
#
loop_
_entity.id
_entity.type
_entity.pdbx_description
1 polymer ?
#
loop_
_entity_poly.entity_id
_entity_poly.type
_entity_poly.pdbx_seq_one_letter_code
_entity_poly.pdbx_strand_id
1 'polypeptide(L)' 'MIFMNKDELRVLLSEAALEGGKKAVENLKLFTKSQACELLNISTPTLMKRIKAGKIKTVDGYISGAELLKYIEGNNVTD' A
#
# COMPACT_ATOMS: atom_id res chain seq x y z
N MET A 1 -21.13 -22.25 13.31
CA MET A 1 -19.96 -23.13 13.39
C MET A 1 -19.60 -23.53 11.96
N ILE A 2 -18.40 -23.18 11.48
CA ILE A 2 -17.97 -23.54 10.12
C ILE A 2 -17.29 -24.89 10.21
N PHE A 3 -17.79 -25.89 9.48
CA PHE A 3 -17.14 -27.18 9.32
C PHE A 3 -16.43 -27.17 7.97
N MET A 4 -15.11 -27.37 8.00
CA MET A 4 -14.24 -27.35 6.82
C MET A 4 -13.38 -28.60 6.86
N ASN A 5 -13.26 -29.29 5.72
CA ASN A 5 -12.39 -30.46 5.63
C ASN A 5 -10.92 -30.05 5.50
N LYS A 6 -10.00 -31.01 5.64
CA LYS A 6 -8.55 -30.72 5.64
C LYS A 6 -8.06 -30.12 4.32
N ASP A 7 -8.66 -30.50 3.20
CA ASP A 7 -8.24 -30.03 1.87
C ASP A 7 -8.73 -28.61 1.61
N GLU A 8 -9.98 -28.31 1.97
CA GLU A 8 -10.54 -26.95 1.95
C GLU A 8 -9.73 -26.01 2.84
N LEU A 9 -9.36 -26.47 4.05
CA LEU A 9 -8.52 -25.68 4.95
C LEU A 9 -7.13 -25.42 4.35
N ARG A 10 -6.54 -26.43 3.71
CA ARG A 10 -5.22 -26.27 3.05
C ARG A 10 -5.27 -25.27 1.91
N VAL A 11 -6.34 -25.28 1.10
CA VAL A 11 -6.55 -24.32 0.02
C VAL A 11 -6.66 -22.92 0.58
N LEU A 12 -7.55 -22.71 1.56
CA LEU A 12 -7.77 -21.39 2.18
C LEU A 12 -6.47 -20.80 2.75
N LEU A 13 -5.71 -21.61 3.49
CA LEU A 13 -4.43 -21.17 4.08
C LEU A 13 -3.40 -20.82 3.00
N SER A 14 -3.38 -21.57 1.90
CA SER A 14 -2.46 -21.32 0.77
C SER A 14 -2.81 -20.01 0.05
N GLU A 15 -4.11 -19.74 -0.14
CA GLU A 15 -4.60 -18.49 -0.74
C GLU A 15 -4.30 -17.29 0.16
N ALA A 16 -4.56 -17.41 1.47
CA ALA A 16 -4.24 -16.37 2.44
C ALA A 16 -2.73 -16.06 2.48
N ALA A 17 -1.88 -17.08 2.42
CA ALA A 17 -0.43 -16.92 2.36
C ALA A 17 0.01 -16.21 1.05
N LEU A 18 -0.58 -16.59 -0.08
CA LEU A 18 -0.32 -15.94 -1.37
C LEU A 18 -0.74 -14.47 -1.36
N GLU A 19 -1.92 -14.16 -0.82
CA GLU A 19 -2.41 -12.79 -0.70
C GLU A 19 -1.52 -11.94 0.23
N GLY A 20 -1.12 -12.52 1.36
CA GLY A 20 -0.16 -11.87 2.27
C GLY A 20 1.18 -11.60 1.60
N GLY A 21 1.69 -12.55 0.81
CA GLY A 21 2.91 -12.39 0.03
C GLY A 21 2.80 -11.26 -1.01
N LYS A 22 1.68 -11.18 -1.73
CA LYS A 22 1.43 -10.09 -2.70
C LYS A 22 1.41 -8.72 -2.02
N LYS A 23 0.69 -8.59 -0.91
CA LYS A 23 0.65 -7.34 -0.11
C LYS A 23 2.04 -6.93 0.37
N ALA A 24 2.85 -7.88 0.83
CA ALA A 24 4.22 -7.60 1.25
C ALA A 24 5.09 -7.09 0.08
N VAL A 25 4.99 -7.70 -1.10
CA VAL A 25 5.71 -7.26 -2.30
C VAL A 25 5.27 -5.86 -2.74
N GLU A 26 3.98 -5.57 -2.72
CA GLU A 26 3.44 -4.25 -3.04
C GLU A 26 3.94 -3.18 -2.06
N ASN A 27 3.98 -3.50 -0.77
CA ASN A 27 4.50 -2.61 0.27
C ASN A 27 5.97 -2.26 0.08
N LEU A 28 6.77 -3.21 -0.41
CA LEU A 28 8.20 -3.04 -0.67
C LEU A 28 8.49 -2.39 -2.02
N LYS A 29 7.50 -2.29 -2.91
CA LYS A 29 7.67 -1.64 -4.22
C LYS A 29 7.96 -0.16 -4.04
N LEU A 30 8.97 0.32 -4.76
CA LEU A 30 9.35 1.72 -4.82
C LEU A 30 8.70 2.37 -6.04
N PHE A 31 8.05 3.50 -5.81
CA PHE A 31 7.38 4.30 -6.82
C PHE A 31 8.12 5.61 -7.03
N THR A 32 8.25 6.01 -8.28
CA THR A 32 8.68 7.37 -8.63
C THR A 32 7.61 8.38 -8.21
N LYS A 33 7.98 9.66 -8.12
CA LYS A 33 7.02 10.73 -7.84
C LYS A 33 5.89 10.81 -8.87
N SER A 34 6.17 10.53 -10.14
CA SER A 34 5.13 10.51 -11.20
C SER A 34 4.12 9.39 -10.95
N GLN A 35 4.61 8.17 -10.69
CA GLN A 35 3.75 7.03 -10.40
C GLN A 35 2.95 7.24 -9.11
N ALA A 36 3.54 7.85 -8.08
CA ALA A 36 2.82 8.20 -6.86
C ALA A 36 1.70 9.23 -7.12
N CYS A 37 1.93 10.22 -8.00
CA CYS A 37 0.89 11.16 -8.43
C CYS A 37 -0.28 10.47 -9.13
N GLU A 38 0.00 9.52 -10.01
CA GLU A 38 -1.01 8.71 -10.70
C GLU A 38 -1.81 7.86 -9.70
N LEU A 39 -1.13 7.16 -8.79
CA LEU A 39 -1.77 6.29 -7.79
C LEU A 39 -2.65 7.07 -6.79
N LEU A 40 -2.19 8.25 -6.36
CA LEU A 40 -2.92 9.08 -5.42
C LEU A 40 -3.93 10.01 -6.10
N ASN A 41 -3.96 10.05 -7.44
CA ASN A 41 -4.73 10.99 -8.23
C ASN A 41 -4.54 12.46 -7.79
N ILE A 42 -3.28 12.87 -7.59
CA ILE A 42 -2.93 14.24 -7.20
C ILE A 42 -1.86 14.84 -8.11
N SER A 43 -1.87 16.16 -8.25
CA SER A 43 -0.85 16.89 -8.99
C SER A 43 0.52 16.86 -8.30
N THR A 44 1.59 16.92 -9.11
CA THR A 44 2.98 16.96 -8.62
C THR A 44 3.23 18.06 -7.57
N PRO A 45 2.73 19.30 -7.71
CA PRO A 45 2.90 20.32 -6.67
C PRO A 45 2.25 19.93 -5.35
N THR A 46 1.08 19.27 -5.39
CA THR A 46 0.39 18.77 -4.18
C THR A 46 1.20 17.66 -3.53
N LEU A 47 1.68 16.68 -4.30
CA LEU A 47 2.56 15.62 -3.79
C LEU A 47 3.80 16.22 -3.10
N MET A 48 4.47 17.18 -3.76
CA MET A 48 5.66 17.85 -3.20
C MET A 48 5.34 18.61 -1.91
N LYS A 49 4.17 19.27 -1.81
CA LYS A 49 3.72 19.89 -0.55
C LYS A 49 3.54 18.86 0.56
N ARG A 50 2.96 17.69 0.26
CA ARG A 50 2.76 16.61 1.23
C ARG A 50 4.08 16.01 1.71
N ILE A 51 5.05 15.83 0.81
CA ILE A 51 6.42 15.39 1.15
C ILE A 51 7.11 16.43 2.03
N LYS A 52 7.08 17.72 1.64
CA LYS A 52 7.69 18.80 2.41
C LYS A 52 7.06 18.96 3.80
N ALA A 53 5.77 18.70 3.93
CA ALA A 53 5.05 18.70 5.21
C ALA A 53 5.31 17.44 6.06
N GLY A 54 6.11 16.49 5.57
CA GLY A 54 6.41 15.23 6.27
C GLY A 54 5.25 14.22 6.30
N LYS A 55 4.17 14.47 5.54
CA LYS A 55 3.00 13.58 5.45
C LYS A 55 3.26 12.34 4.59
N ILE A 56 4.24 12.41 3.68
CA ILE A 56 4.71 11.31 2.85
C ILE A 56 6.23 11.29 2.93
N LYS A 57 6.81 10.18 3.37
CA LYS A 57 8.27 9.99 3.41
C LYS A 57 8.79 9.44 2.08
N THR A 58 10.01 9.80 1.76
CA THR A 58 10.73 9.29 0.59
C THR A 58 12.00 8.56 1.01
N VAL A 59 12.37 7.52 0.28
CA VAL A 59 13.65 6.81 0.41
C VAL A 59 14.38 6.93 -0.92
N ASP A 60 15.56 7.54 -0.93
CA ASP A 60 16.40 7.77 -2.12
C ASP A 60 15.64 8.39 -3.32
N GLY A 61 14.68 9.27 -3.03
CA GLY A 61 13.86 9.95 -4.05
C GLY A 61 12.62 9.18 -4.52
N TYR A 62 12.42 7.95 -4.05
CA TYR A 62 11.24 7.12 -4.28
C TYR A 62 10.29 7.11 -3.08
N ILE A 63 9.07 6.64 -3.28
CA ILE A 63 8.07 6.45 -2.22
C ILE A 63 7.70 4.97 -2.19
N SER A 64 7.70 4.35 -1.02
CA SER A 64 7.31 2.93 -0.89
C SER A 64 5.79 2.76 -0.97
N GLY A 65 5.34 1.59 -1.43
CA GLY A 65 3.91 1.24 -1.42
C GLY A 65 3.30 1.32 -0.03
N ALA A 66 4.05 0.89 1.00
CA ALA A 66 3.63 1.00 2.39
C ALA A 66 3.35 2.46 2.82
N GLU A 67 4.17 3.41 2.39
CA GLU A 67 3.99 4.82 2.73
C GLU A 67 2.79 5.43 1.97
N LEU A 68 2.58 5.05 0.71
CA LEU A 68 1.39 5.46 -0.06
C LEU A 68 0.11 4.94 0.59
N LEU A 69 0.06 3.67 0.97
CA LEU A 69 -1.08 3.06 1.65
C LEU A 69 -1.37 3.76 2.98
N LYS A 70 -0.34 3.94 3.81
CA LYS A 70 -0.46 4.68 5.07
C LYS A 70 -1.03 6.09 4.87
N TYR A 71 -0.59 6.77 3.82
CA TYR A 71 -1.13 8.09 3.48
C TYR A 71 -2.60 8.02 3.09
N ILE A 72 -3.01 7.04 2.27
CA ILE A 72 -4.42 6.85 1.88
C ILE A 72 -5.28 6.56 3.10
N GLU A 73 -4.90 5.57 3.92
CA GLU A 73 -5.62 5.20 5.14
C GLU A 73 -5.72 6.35 6.14
N GLY A 74 -4.63 7.10 6.33
CA GLY A 74 -4.61 8.24 7.26
C GLY A 74 -5.44 9.45 6.82
N ASN A 75 -5.77 9.59 5.53
CA ASN A 75 -6.71 10.63 5.07
C ASN A 75 -8.18 10.17 5.09
N ASN A 76 -8.45 8.86 5.11
CA ASN A 76 -9.81 8.29 5.15
C ASN A 76 -10.46 8.32 6.55
N VAL A 77 -9.76 8.79 7.59
CA VAL A 77 -10.26 8.90 8.98
C VAL A 77 -10.81 10.31 9.29
N THR A 78 -10.91 11.18 8.29
CA THR A 78 -11.32 12.60 8.47
C THR A 78 -12.45 13.06 7.53
N ASP A 79 -13.34 12.16 7.13
CA ASP A 79 -14.65 12.51 6.56
C ASP A 79 -15.78 11.88 7.38
#